data_AF-A0A645J8L3-F1
#
_entry.id   AF-A0A645J8L3-F1
#
_cell.length_a   1.000
_cell.length_b   1.000
_cell.length_c   1.000
_cell.angle_alpha   90.00
_cell.angle_beta   90.00
_cell.angle_gamma   90.00
#
_symmetry.space_group_name_H-M   'P 1'
#
loop_
_entity.id
_entity.type
_entity.pdbx_description
1 polymer ?
#
loop_
_entity_poly.entity_id
_entity_poly.type
_entity_poly.pdbx_seq_one_letter_code
_entity_poly.pdbx_strand_id
1 'polypeptide(L)'
;MLDEKKFLNEFKYPNAVRKKILAMFEILNETKFDIKAVKRMLSHHPAEVVKTAMDVAFALQKIDKDGRMAEGIVNSGECFHIRQLRINGDDLKRLGLQKAQIKNALCEALALCIEDPGKNERELLLRYFIKQQKTPD
;
A
#
# COMPACT_ATOMS: atom_id res chain seq x y z
N MET A 1 -15.89 0.94 -8.21
CA MET A 1 -15.18 0.88 -9.50
C MET A 1 -14.67 2.28 -9.81
N LEU A 2 -13.40 2.44 -10.15
CA LEU A 2 -12.77 3.75 -10.39
C LEU A 2 -13.45 4.46 -11.59
N ASP A 3 -13.82 5.73 -11.43
CA ASP A 3 -14.20 6.58 -12.56
C ASP A 3 -12.92 7.20 -13.15
N GLU A 4 -12.36 6.53 -14.14
CA GLU A 4 -11.09 6.87 -14.80
C GLU A 4 -11.09 8.30 -15.37
N LYS A 5 -12.23 8.76 -15.91
CA LYS A 5 -12.35 10.10 -16.49
C LYS A 5 -12.35 11.17 -15.41
N LYS A 6 -13.08 10.94 -14.32
CA LYS A 6 -13.08 11.84 -13.16
C LYS A 6 -11.70 11.90 -12.52
N PHE A 7 -11.07 10.75 -12.28
CA PHE A 7 -9.71 10.65 -11.74
C PHE A 7 -8.72 11.49 -12.57
N LEU A 8 -8.69 11.32 -13.89
CA LEU A 8 -7.75 12.05 -14.76
C LEU A 8 -8.02 13.55 -14.90
N ASN A 9 -9.22 14.02 -14.53
CA ASN A 9 -9.54 15.45 -14.53
C ASN A 9 -8.92 16.17 -13.32
N GLU A 10 -8.74 15.47 -12.19
CA GLU A 10 -8.18 16.06 -10.97
C GLU A 10 -6.68 16.41 -11.12
N PHE A 11 -5.93 15.65 -11.93
CA PHE A 11 -4.48 15.82 -12.10
C PHE A 11 -4.07 16.84 -13.18
N LYS A 12 -5.02 17.51 -13.85
CA LYS A 12 -4.77 18.55 -14.89
C LYS A 12 -3.76 18.15 -15.98
N TYR A 13 -3.67 16.86 -16.34
CA TYR A 13 -2.75 16.41 -17.39
C TYR A 13 -3.08 17.00 -18.77
N PRO A 14 -2.07 17.21 -19.64
CA PRO A 14 -2.31 17.56 -21.04
C PRO A 14 -3.21 16.54 -21.74
N ASN A 15 -4.10 17.01 -22.62
CA ASN A 15 -5.10 16.16 -23.29
C ASN A 15 -4.47 14.97 -24.06
N ALA A 16 -3.28 15.16 -24.65
CA ALA A 16 -2.55 14.09 -25.33
C ALA A 16 -2.12 12.97 -24.39
N VAL A 17 -1.65 13.32 -23.19
CA VAL A 17 -1.29 12.35 -22.13
C VAL A 17 -2.54 11.65 -21.61
N ARG A 18 -3.63 12.39 -21.40
CA ARG A 18 -4.90 11.82 -20.95
C ARG A 18 -5.44 10.75 -21.91
N LYS A 19 -5.36 10.99 -23.22
CA LYS A 19 -5.76 10.01 -24.25
C LYS A 19 -4.93 8.73 -24.19
N LYS A 20 -3.61 8.83 -23.98
CA LYS A 20 -2.74 7.66 -23.83
C LYS A 20 -3.12 6.85 -22.59
N ILE A 21 -3.38 7.49 -21.45
CA ILE A 21 -3.74 6.81 -20.21
C ILE A 21 -5.11 6.11 -20.32
N LEU A 22 -6.11 6.76 -20.93
CA LEU A 22 -7.42 6.13 -21.18
C LEU A 22 -7.30 4.89 -22.08
N ALA A 23 -6.50 4.96 -23.14
CA ALA A 23 -6.23 3.80 -23.99
C ALA A 23 -5.54 2.66 -23.21
N MET A 24 -4.67 2.98 -22.25
CA MET A 24 -4.08 1.96 -21.37
C MET A 24 -5.13 1.32 -20.46
N PHE A 25 -6.05 2.09 -19.88
CA PHE A 25 -7.14 1.53 -19.07
C PHE A 25 -8.03 0.59 -19.88
N GLU A 26 -8.40 0.97 -21.11
CA GLU A 26 -9.16 0.11 -22.03
C GLU A 26 -8.45 -1.23 -22.28
N ILE A 27 -7.13 -1.19 -22.49
CA ILE A 27 -6.30 -2.40 -22.67
C ILE A 27 -6.26 -3.23 -21.38
N LEU A 28 -6.07 -2.59 -20.23
CA LEU A 28 -5.93 -3.25 -18.93
C LEU A 28 -7.23 -3.89 -18.42
N ASN A 29 -8.39 -3.40 -18.85
CA ASN A 29 -9.70 -3.98 -18.56
C ASN A 29 -9.98 -5.26 -19.36
N GLU A 30 -9.12 -5.65 -20.30
CA GLU A 30 -9.27 -6.89 -21.05
C GLU A 30 -9.05 -8.11 -20.14
N THR A 31 -9.95 -9.08 -20.24
CA THR A 31 -9.96 -10.25 -19.33
C THR A 31 -9.05 -11.37 -19.79
N LYS A 32 -8.63 -11.36 -21.07
CA LYS A 32 -7.71 -12.35 -21.66
C LYS A 32 -6.74 -11.71 -22.65
N PHE A 33 -5.46 -11.84 -22.34
CA PHE A 33 -4.36 -11.43 -23.22
C PHE A 33 -3.84 -12.62 -24.03
N ASP A 34 -4.43 -12.86 -25.20
CA ASP A 34 -3.90 -13.78 -26.21
C ASP A 34 -3.29 -13.02 -27.40
N ILE A 35 -2.60 -13.74 -28.30
CA ILE A 35 -1.95 -13.14 -29.48
C ILE A 35 -2.95 -12.37 -30.36
N LYS A 36 -4.21 -12.83 -30.44
CA LYS A 36 -5.25 -12.20 -31.26
C LYS A 36 -5.74 -10.90 -30.63
N ALA A 37 -5.91 -10.86 -29.32
CA ALA A 37 -6.26 -9.67 -28.54
C ALA A 37 -5.16 -8.61 -28.66
N VAL A 38 -3.89 -9.00 -28.50
CA VAL A 38 -2.75 -8.07 -28.66
C VAL A 38 -2.68 -7.49 -30.07
N LYS A 39 -2.88 -8.30 -31.12
CA LYS A 39 -2.97 -7.81 -32.50
C LYS A 39 -4.10 -6.80 -32.71
N ARG A 40 -5.26 -7.02 -32.07
CA ARG A 40 -6.38 -6.08 -32.11
C ARG A 40 -6.08 -4.78 -31.37
N MET A 41 -5.41 -4.82 -30.22
CA MET A 41 -4.99 -3.63 -29.49
C MET A 41 -4.01 -2.80 -30.33
N LEU A 42 -3.03 -3.46 -30.95
CA LEU A 42 -2.06 -2.82 -31.85
C LEU A 42 -2.69 -2.20 -33.10
N SER A 43 -3.86 -2.68 -33.55
CA SER A 43 -4.55 -2.07 -34.70
C SER A 43 -5.32 -0.79 -34.34
N HIS A 44 -5.63 -0.58 -33.07
CA HIS A 44 -6.42 0.58 -32.60
C HIS A 44 -5.58 1.59 -31.81
N HIS A 45 -4.41 1.19 -31.32
CA HIS A 45 -3.55 2.02 -30.47
C HIS A 45 -2.08 1.97 -30.93
N PRO A 46 -1.30 3.04 -30.70
CA PRO A 46 0.13 3.03 -30.97
C PRO A 46 0.85 1.90 -30.22
N ALA A 47 1.81 1.26 -30.87
CA ALA A 47 2.54 0.12 -30.31
C ALA A 47 3.20 0.41 -28.95
N GLU A 48 3.70 1.63 -28.76
CA GLU A 48 4.26 2.08 -27.48
C GLU A 48 3.23 2.01 -26.35
N VAL A 49 2.00 2.49 -26.60
CA VAL A 49 0.91 2.49 -25.60
C VAL A 49 0.52 1.07 -25.23
N VAL A 50 0.43 0.17 -26.22
CA VAL A 50 0.11 -1.24 -25.97
C VAL A 50 1.20 -1.92 -25.16
N LYS A 51 2.48 -1.69 -25.50
CA LYS A 51 3.61 -2.24 -24.76
C LYS A 51 3.63 -1.76 -23.31
N THR A 52 3.47 -0.45 -23.08
CA THR A 52 3.41 0.10 -21.72
C THR A 52 2.22 -0.47 -20.94
N ALA A 53 1.06 -0.63 -21.56
CA ALA A 53 -0.09 -1.26 -20.91
C ALA A 53 0.20 -2.72 -20.52
N MET A 54 0.89 -3.49 -21.37
CA MET A 54 1.29 -4.87 -21.05
C MET A 54 2.31 -4.93 -19.90
N ASP A 55 3.30 -4.02 -19.88
CA ASP A 55 4.28 -3.91 -18.79
C ASP A 55 3.58 -3.55 -17.47
N VAL A 56 2.61 -2.63 -17.53
CA VAL A 56 1.75 -2.28 -16.38
C VAL A 56 0.90 -3.47 -15.96
N ALA A 57 0.26 -4.20 -16.89
CA ALA A 57 -0.53 -5.39 -16.56
C ALA A 57 0.33 -6.44 -15.84
N PHE A 58 1.56 -6.68 -16.32
CA PHE A 58 2.50 -7.58 -15.69
C PHE A 58 2.93 -7.10 -14.29
N ALA A 59 3.19 -5.81 -14.13
CA ALA A 59 3.48 -5.21 -12.82
C ALA A 59 2.27 -5.29 -11.87
N LEU A 60 1.06 -5.07 -12.37
CA LEU A 60 -0.19 -5.18 -11.62
C LEU A 60 -0.46 -6.63 -11.18
N GLN A 61 0.00 -7.65 -11.92
CA GLN A 61 -0.07 -9.04 -11.43
C GLN A 61 0.76 -9.28 -10.16
N LYS A 62 1.73 -8.42 -9.84
CA LYS A 62 2.49 -8.42 -8.58
C LYS A 62 1.83 -7.62 -7.47
N ILE A 63 0.82 -6.82 -7.81
CA ILE A 63 0.00 -6.04 -6.88
C ILE A 63 -1.28 -6.84 -6.63
N ASP A 64 -1.91 -6.63 -5.49
CA ASP A 64 -3.19 -7.26 -5.14
C ASP A 64 -4.21 -7.15 -6.28
N LYS A 65 -4.48 -8.29 -6.94
CA LYS A 65 -5.23 -8.38 -8.20
C LYS A 65 -6.69 -7.92 -8.08
N ASP A 66 -7.23 -7.96 -6.87
CA ASP A 66 -8.59 -7.51 -6.59
C ASP A 66 -8.65 -6.05 -6.13
N GLY A 67 -7.50 -5.42 -5.83
CA GLY A 67 -7.43 -4.07 -5.24
C GLY A 67 -8.09 -3.96 -3.85
N ARG A 68 -8.37 -5.10 -3.21
CA ARG A 68 -9.11 -5.22 -1.93
C ARG A 68 -8.22 -5.47 -0.72
N MET A 69 -6.92 -5.68 -0.87
CA MET A 69 -5.99 -5.93 0.23
C MET A 69 -5.81 -4.67 1.06
N ALA A 70 -5.55 -3.53 0.42
CA ALA A 70 -5.45 -2.25 1.13
C ALA A 70 -6.78 -1.86 1.77
N GLU A 71 -7.88 -1.98 1.04
CA GLU A 71 -9.23 -1.74 1.57
C GLU A 71 -9.58 -2.71 2.71
N GLY A 72 -9.18 -3.98 2.58
CA GLY A 72 -9.38 -5.03 3.58
C GLY A 72 -8.62 -4.74 4.86
N ILE A 73 -7.36 -4.29 4.78
CA ILE A 73 -6.55 -3.88 5.94
C ILE A 73 -7.14 -2.63 6.61
N VAL A 74 -7.64 -1.67 5.82
CA VAL A 74 -8.31 -0.48 6.38
C VAL A 74 -9.60 -0.87 7.09
N ASN A 75 -10.39 -1.77 6.50
CA ASN A 75 -11.68 -2.20 7.03
C ASN A 75 -11.56 -3.20 8.19
N SER A 76 -10.48 -3.97 8.28
CA SER A 76 -10.22 -4.89 9.39
C SER A 76 -9.93 -4.15 10.70
N GLY A 77 -9.51 -2.88 10.61
CA GLY A 77 -9.11 -2.09 11.76
C GLY A 77 -7.76 -2.51 12.36
N GLU A 78 -7.00 -3.34 11.64
CA GLU A 78 -5.66 -3.75 12.04
C GLU A 78 -4.69 -2.55 12.12
N CYS A 79 -3.66 -2.68 12.94
CA CYS A 79 -2.70 -1.59 13.15
C CYS A 79 -1.68 -1.53 12.02
N PHE A 80 -1.78 -0.51 11.18
CA PHE A 80 -0.85 -0.23 10.08
C PHE A 80 -0.19 1.17 10.18
N HIS A 81 -0.51 1.94 11.21
CA HIS A 81 0.01 3.27 11.44
C HIS A 81 0.30 3.52 12.92
N ILE A 82 1.36 4.29 13.24
CA ILE A 82 1.77 4.60 14.63
C ILE A 82 0.61 5.15 15.48
N ARG A 83 -0.27 5.95 14.87
CA ARG A 83 -1.44 6.54 15.57
C ARG A 83 -2.48 5.50 16.01
N GLN A 84 -2.44 4.27 15.48
CA GLN A 84 -3.35 3.18 15.83
C GLN A 84 -2.77 2.27 16.93
N LEU A 85 -1.51 2.49 17.34
CA LEU A 85 -0.90 1.74 18.44
C LEU A 85 -1.67 1.97 19.73
N ARG A 86 -1.80 0.92 20.56
CA ARG A 86 -2.40 0.99 21.89
C ARG A 86 -1.48 1.59 22.97
N ILE A 87 -0.27 1.96 22.57
CA ILE A 87 0.69 2.74 23.36
C ILE A 87 0.99 4.06 22.66
N ASN A 88 1.43 5.06 23.42
CA ASN A 88 1.88 6.34 22.90
C ASN A 88 3.24 6.74 23.49
N GLY A 89 3.71 7.92 23.12
CA GLY A 89 5.00 8.42 23.59
C GLY A 89 5.05 8.63 25.11
N ASP A 90 3.95 8.97 25.77
CA ASP A 90 3.94 9.17 27.22
C ASP A 90 4.03 7.86 27.99
N ASP A 91 3.46 6.78 27.45
CA ASP A 91 3.62 5.44 28.00
C ASP A 91 5.09 5.02 28.01
N LEU A 92 5.78 5.25 26.89
CA LEU A 92 7.21 4.97 26.76
C LEU A 92 8.08 5.90 27.60
N LYS A 93 7.70 7.18 27.78
CA LYS A 93 8.38 8.08 28.73
C LYS A 93 8.31 7.56 30.15
N ARG A 94 7.15 7.03 30.57
CA ARG A 94 6.99 6.44 31.92
C ARG A 94 7.84 5.19 32.12
N LEU A 95 8.22 4.51 31.03
CA LEU A 95 9.20 3.43 31.04
C LEU A 95 10.66 3.91 31.00
N GLY A 96 10.91 5.23 31.05
CA GLY A 96 12.25 5.81 31.07
C GLY A 96 12.86 6.09 29.71
N LEU A 97 12.14 5.89 28.60
CA LEU A 97 12.66 6.18 27.26
C LEU A 97 12.77 7.69 27.02
N GLN A 98 13.89 8.11 26.43
CA GLN A 98 14.11 9.50 26.04
C GLN A 98 13.51 9.83 24.66
N LYS A 99 13.36 11.13 24.36
CA LYS A 99 12.66 11.64 23.17
C LYS A 99 13.10 10.99 21.84
N ALA A 100 14.40 10.77 21.64
CA ALA A 100 14.91 10.11 20.43
C ALA A 100 14.57 8.60 20.40
N GLN A 101 14.62 7.92 21.54
CA GLN A 101 14.34 6.49 21.69
C GLN A 101 12.85 6.17 21.50
N ILE A 102 11.97 7.08 21.95
CA ILE A 102 10.50 6.91 21.83
C ILE A 102 10.07 6.75 20.38
N LYS A 103 10.63 7.54 19.46
CA LYS A 103 10.27 7.45 18.04
C LYS A 103 10.63 6.06 17.50
N ASN A 104 11.83 5.58 17.81
CA ASN A 104 12.29 4.26 17.36
C ASN A 104 11.44 3.13 17.95
N ALA A 105 11.14 3.20 19.26
CA ALA A 105 10.29 2.23 19.93
C ALA A 105 8.86 2.21 19.37
N LEU A 106 8.27 3.36 19.01
CA LEU A 106 6.96 3.38 18.35
C LEU A 106 7.02 2.76 16.93
N CYS A 107 8.11 2.98 16.18
CA CYS A 107 8.30 2.31 14.89
C CYS A 107 8.45 0.79 15.05
N GLU A 108 9.19 0.35 16.07
CA GLU A 108 9.37 -1.07 16.39
C GLU A 108 8.06 -1.73 16.83
N ALA A 109 7.28 -1.04 17.67
CA ALA A 109 5.95 -1.50 18.07
C ALA A 109 5.02 -1.66 16.84
N LEU A 110 5.08 -0.73 15.89
CA LEU A 110 4.34 -0.84 14.64
C LEU A 110 4.80 -2.06 13.82
N ALA A 111 6.11 -2.28 13.69
CA ALA A 111 6.64 -3.44 12.97
C ALA A 111 6.14 -4.76 13.59
N LEU A 112 6.10 -4.87 14.92
CA LEU A 112 5.54 -6.03 15.60
C LEU A 112 4.05 -6.26 15.29
N CYS A 113 3.26 -5.18 15.24
CA CYS A 113 1.84 -5.25 14.94
C CYS A 113 1.55 -5.58 13.47
N ILE A 114 2.45 -5.19 12.56
CA ILE A 114 2.35 -5.56 11.14
C ILE A 114 2.61 -7.07 10.96
N GLU A 115 3.59 -7.62 11.67
CA GLU A 115 3.89 -9.06 11.62
C GLU A 115 2.83 -9.91 12.34
N ASP A 116 2.22 -9.38 13.40
CA ASP A 116 1.17 -10.05 14.16
C ASP A 116 0.18 -8.99 14.71
N PRO A 117 -0.98 -8.79 14.04
CA PRO A 117 -1.96 -7.81 14.45
C PRO A 117 -2.46 -7.98 15.89
N GLY A 118 -2.42 -9.20 16.43
CA GLY A 118 -2.79 -9.50 17.82
C GLY A 118 -1.87 -8.88 18.87
N LYS A 119 -0.68 -8.41 18.47
CA LYS A 119 0.27 -7.72 19.36
C LYS A 119 -0.08 -6.27 19.63
N ASN A 120 -1.06 -5.68 18.94
CA ASN A 120 -1.50 -4.32 19.25
C ASN A 120 -2.37 -4.28 20.52
N GLU A 121 -1.80 -4.75 21.62
CA GLU A 121 -2.37 -4.75 22.96
C GLU A 121 -1.39 -3.98 23.86
N ARG A 122 -1.92 -3.09 24.68
CA ARG A 122 -1.14 -2.11 25.43
C ARG A 122 -0.17 -2.81 26.38
N GLU A 123 -0.66 -3.72 27.21
CA GLU A 123 0.15 -4.42 28.20
C GLU A 123 1.20 -5.34 27.54
N LEU A 124 0.88 -6.00 26.42
CA LEU A 124 1.84 -6.79 25.65
C LEU A 124 3.00 -5.94 25.10
N LEU A 125 2.68 -4.79 24.49
CA LEU A 125 3.70 -3.88 23.95
C LEU A 125 4.57 -3.29 25.07
N LEU A 126 3.99 -2.89 26.20
CA LEU A 126 4.78 -2.38 27.33
C LEU A 126 5.69 -3.46 27.91
N ARG A 127 5.19 -4.69 28.07
CA ARG A 127 5.99 -5.83 28.55
C ARG A 127 7.16 -6.14 27.62
N TYR A 128 6.95 -6.01 26.30
CA TYR A 128 8.01 -6.18 25.32
C TYR A 128 9.17 -5.20 25.57
N PHE A 129 8.88 -3.91 25.69
CA PHE A 129 9.91 -2.89 25.95
C PHE A 129 10.53 -2.98 27.35
N ILE A 130 9.79 -3.42 28.37
CA ILE A 130 10.33 -3.67 29.71
C ILE A 130 11.36 -4.82 29.67
N LYS A 131 11.09 -5.89 28.92
CA LYS A 131 12.00 -7.03 28.80
C LYS A 131 13.32 -6.64 28.13
N GLN A 132 13.26 -5.86 27.06
CA GLN A 132 14.47 -5.40 26.37
C GLN A 132 15.39 -4.54 27.25
N GLN A 133 14.83 -3.78 28.21
CA GLN A 133 15.63 -3.01 29.16
C GLN A 133 16.31 -3.86 30.25
N LYS A 134 15.86 -5.11 30.45
CA LYS A 134 16.36 -6.02 31.49
C LYS A 134 17.40 -7.02 30.97
N THR A 135 17.83 -6.90 29.73
CA THR A 135 18.92 -7.70 29.16
C THR A 135 20.16 -6.79 29.06
N PRO A 136 20.96 -6.64 30.12
CA PRO A 136 22.32 -6.15 29.95
C PRO A 136 23.16 -7.26 29.30
N ASP A 137 23.99 -6.86 28.33
CA ASP A 137 25.14 -7.64 27.87
C ASP A 137 26.01 -8.10 29.05
#